data_AF-A0A8G1H753-F1
#
_entry.id   AF-A0A8G1H753-F1
#
_cell.length_a   1.000
_cell.length_b   1.000
_cell.length_c   1.000
_cell.angle_alpha   90.00
_cell.angle_beta   90.00
_cell.angle_gamma   90.00
#
_symmetry.space_group_name_H-M   'P 1'
#
loop_
_entity.id
_entity.type
_entity.pdbx_description
1 polymer ?
#
loop_
_entity_poly.entity_id
_entity_poly.type
_entity_poly.pdbx_seq_one_letter_code
_entity_poly.pdbx_strand_id
1 'polypeptide(L)' 'MVDKQKLLDALPHYLAMLIIVFGTLFLIEAVYAELSFWIELAIIFVIVFAYRPIVVRLGVAPPHWMPDRR' A
#
# COMPACT_ATOMS: atom_id res chain seq x y z
N MET A 1 -21.44 13.67 -7.78
CA MET A 1 -20.95 12.77 -8.85
C MET A 1 -19.55 12.32 -8.46
N VAL A 2 -19.34 11.04 -8.18
CA VAL A 2 -17.99 10.52 -7.89
C VAL A 2 -17.17 10.67 -9.17
N ASP A 3 -16.09 11.44 -9.06
CA ASP A 3 -15.22 11.76 -10.19
C ASP A 3 -14.39 10.52 -10.52
N LYS A 4 -14.85 9.74 -11.53
CA LYS A 4 -14.25 8.45 -11.91
C LYS A 4 -12.76 8.57 -12.23
N GLN A 5 -12.31 9.74 -12.68
CA GLN A 5 -10.89 9.99 -12.95
C GLN A 5 -10.05 9.97 -11.68
N LYS A 6 -10.55 10.55 -10.56
CA LYS A 6 -9.85 10.50 -9.27
C LYS A 6 -9.70 9.08 -8.72
N LEU A 7 -10.70 8.22 -8.96
CA LEU A 7 -10.63 6.81 -8.61
C LEU A 7 -9.62 6.06 -9.48
N LEU A 8 -9.60 6.33 -10.79
CA LEU A 8 -8.65 5.76 -11.72
C LEU A 8 -7.20 6.18 -11.41
N ASP A 9 -6.98 7.41 -10.93
CA ASP A 9 -5.66 7.90 -10.52
C ASP A 9 -5.14 7.22 -9.24
N ALA A 10 -6.05 6.79 -8.36
CA ALA A 10 -5.70 6.08 -7.12
C ALA A 10 -5.49 4.57 -7.34
N LEU A 11 -6.10 4.02 -8.39
CA LEU A 11 -6.10 2.60 -8.68
C LEU A 11 -4.69 1.98 -8.80
N PRO A 12 -3.70 2.62 -9.47
CA PRO A 12 -2.34 2.10 -9.56
C PRO A 12 -1.69 1.92 -8.18
N HIS A 13 -1.95 2.84 -7.25
CA HIS A 13 -1.39 2.79 -5.90
C HIS A 13 -2.02 1.71 -5.05
N TYR A 14 -3.33 1.50 -5.18
CA TYR A 14 -3.99 0.38 -4.51
C TYR A 14 -3.49 -0.97 -5.04
N LEU A 15 -3.31 -1.10 -6.37
CA LEU A 15 -2.73 -2.30 -6.97
C LEU A 15 -1.28 -2.51 -6.52
N ALA A 16 -0.46 -1.46 -6.50
CA ALA A 16 0.91 -1.54 -6.05
C ALA A 16 1.01 -1.93 -4.57
N MET A 17 0.19 -1.34 -3.69
CA MET A 17 0.12 -1.71 -2.28
C MET A 17 -0.30 -3.18 -2.11
N LEU A 18 -1.27 -3.64 -2.89
CA LEU A 18 -1.73 -5.02 -2.86
C LEU A 18 -0.61 -5.98 -3.29
N ILE A 19 0.09 -5.67 -4.38
CA ILE A 19 1.26 -6.43 -4.86
C ILE A 19 2.37 -6.46 -3.79
N ILE A 20 2.65 -5.34 -3.13
CA ILE A 20 3.68 -5.27 -2.08
C ILE A 20 3.27 -6.14 -0.88
N VAL A 21 2.02 -6.08 -0.43
CA VAL A 21 1.53 -6.90 0.69
C VAL A 21 1.65 -8.38 0.36
N PHE A 22 1.03 -8.82 -0.75
CA PHE A 22 1.05 -10.23 -1.14
C PHE A 22 2.45 -10.72 -1.48
N GLY A 23 3.24 -9.92 -2.19
CA GLY A 23 4.63 -10.25 -2.52
C GLY A 23 5.50 -10.38 -1.28
N THR A 24 5.32 -9.51 -0.28
CA THR A 24 6.06 -9.57 0.98
C THR A 24 5.67 -10.81 1.78
N LEU A 25 4.38 -11.10 1.92
CA LEU A 25 3.92 -12.31 2.63
C LEU A 25 4.41 -13.57 1.93
N PHE A 26 4.28 -13.65 0.60
CA PHE A 26 4.76 -14.78 -0.20
C PHE A 26 6.26 -15.02 -0.03
N LEU A 27 7.07 -13.96 -0.06
CA LEU A 27 8.52 -14.08 0.14
C LEU A 27 8.87 -14.54 1.56
N ILE A 28 8.13 -14.08 2.58
CA ILE A 28 8.38 -14.48 3.96
C ILE A 28 7.92 -15.93 4.18
N GLU A 29 6.75 -16.34 3.70
CA GLU A 29 6.27 -17.73 3.75
C GLU A 29 7.23 -18.70 3.05
N ALA A 30 7.81 -18.30 1.91
CA ALA A 30 8.79 -19.10 1.19
C ALA A 30 10.06 -19.40 2.01
N VAL A 31 10.37 -18.58 3.01
CA VAL A 31 11.54 -18.73 3.89
C VAL A 31 11.16 -19.34 5.24
N TYR A 32 10.03 -18.91 5.79
CA TYR A 32 9.49 -19.33 7.08
C TYR A 32 8.22 -20.13 6.80
N ALA A 33 8.38 -21.45 6.63
CA ALA A 33 7.35 -22.38 6.15
C ALA A 33 5.95 -22.22 6.78
N GLU A 34 5.87 -21.73 8.03
CA GLU A 34 4.62 -21.34 8.67
C GLU A 34 4.78 -20.00 9.39
N LEU A 35 4.00 -19.01 8.99
CA LEU A 35 3.82 -17.76 9.74
C LEU A 35 2.60 -17.90 10.64
N SER A 36 2.74 -17.44 11.89
CA SER A 36 1.56 -17.27 12.73
C SER A 36 0.73 -16.07 12.25
N PHE A 37 -0.60 -16.18 12.35
CA PHE A 37 -1.54 -15.11 11.98
C PHE A 37 -1.18 -13.73 12.54
N TRP A 38 -0.69 -13.66 13.79
CA TRP A 38 -0.31 -12.40 14.43
C TRP A 38 0.89 -11.71 13.76
N ILE A 39 1.81 -12.50 13.21
CA ILE A 39 2.99 -11.97 12.50
C ILE A 39 2.56 -11.44 11.13
N GLU A 40 1.71 -12.17 10.40
CA GLU A 40 1.15 -11.69 9.12
C GLU A 40 0.41 -10.37 9.30
N LEU A 41 -0.44 -10.29 10.34
CA LEU A 41 -1.17 -9.07 10.65
C LEU A 41 -0.20 -7.91 10.93
N ALA A 42 0.84 -8.14 11.74
CA ALA A 42 1.85 -7.13 12.04
C ALA A 42 2.58 -6.66 10.76
N ILE A 43 2.94 -7.58 9.86
CA ILE A 43 3.58 -7.27 8.57
C ILE A 43 2.66 -6.39 7.72
N ILE A 44 1.39 -6.77 7.58
CA ILE A 44 0.39 -6.00 6.82
C ILE A 44 0.29 -4.59 7.38
N PHE A 45 0.17 -4.45 8.71
CA PHE A 45 0.16 -3.15 9.38
C PHE A 45 1.40 -2.32 9.02
N VAL A 46 2.59 -2.89 9.19
CA VAL A 46 3.85 -2.20 8.86
C VAL A 46 3.85 -1.74 7.41
N ILE A 47 3.48 -2.60 6.46
CA ILE A 47 3.47 -2.27 5.03
C ILE A 47 2.49 -1.14 4.74
N VAL A 48 1.24 -1.25 5.20
CA VAL A 48 0.20 -0.24 4.92
C VAL A 48 0.58 1.12 5.51
N PHE A 49 1.08 1.15 6.75
CA PHE A 49 1.49 2.39 7.40
C PHE A 49 2.80 2.97 6.81
N ALA A 50 3.71 2.13 6.32
CA ALA A 50 4.94 2.57 5.66
C ALA A 50 4.71 2.99 4.19
N TYR A 51 3.72 2.42 3.50
CA TYR A 51 3.48 2.67 2.08
C TYR A 51 3.20 4.15 1.81
N ARG A 52 2.26 4.75 2.55
CA ARG A 52 1.91 6.16 2.37
C ARG A 52 3.10 7.12 2.52
N PRO A 53 3.89 7.10 3.62
CA PRO A 53 5.04 7.99 3.75
C PRO A 53 6.16 7.70 2.73
N ILE A 54 6.30 6.47 2.23
CA ILE A 54 7.25 6.15 1.15
C ILE A 54 6.80 6.78 -0.17
N VAL A 55 5.55 6.58 -0.58
CA VAL A 55 4.99 7.12 -1.83
C VAL A 55 5.04 8.65 -1.84
N VAL A 56 4.73 9.29 -0.70
CA VAL A 56 4.83 10.75 -0.55
C VAL A 56 6.27 11.23 -0.72
N ARG A 57 7.25 10.53 -0.12
CA ARG A 57 8.68 10.88 -0.29
C ARG A 57 9.19 10.68 -1.71
N LEU A 58 8.68 9.68 -2.42
CA LEU A 58 9.04 9.42 -3.81
C LEU A 58 8.39 10.40 -4.80
N GLY A 59 7.51 11.30 -4.34
CA GLY A 59 6.85 12.30 -5.21
C GLY A 59 5.83 11.71 -6.17
N VAL A 60 5.53 10.41 -6.06
CA VAL A 60 4.52 9.71 -6.88
C VAL A 60 3.14 9.71 -6.23
N ALA A 61 2.94 10.43 -5.12
CA ALA A 61 1.66 10.49 -4.45
C ALA A 61 0.60 11.16 -5.33
N PRO A 62 -0.59 10.55 -5.48
CA PRO A 62 -1.61 11.12 -6.34
C PRO A 62 -2.19 12.41 -5.73
N PRO A 63 -2.66 13.37 -6.56
CA PRO A 63 -3.03 14.71 -6.12
C PRO A 63 -4.11 14.75 -5.03
N HIS A 64 -4.99 13.74 -4.99
CA HIS A 64 -6.07 13.64 -4.01
C HIS A 64 -5.61 13.26 -2.59
N TRP A 65 -4.34 12.88 -2.39
CA TRP A 65 -3.77 12.67 -1.04
C TRP A 65 -3.18 13.94 -0.43
N MET A 66 -2.99 15.00 -1.23
CA MET A 66 -2.59 16.31 -0.74
C MET A 66 -3.84 17.10 -0.32
N PRO A 67 -3.83 17.74 0.86
CA PRO A 67 -4.89 18.68 1.24
C PRO A 67 -4.98 19.80 0.21
N ASP A 68 -6.20 20.15 -0.22
CA ASP A 68 -6.49 21.36 -1.00
C ASP A 68 -5.94 22.57 -0.22
N ARG A 69 -4.79 23.11 -0.65
CA ARG A 69 -4.26 24.35 -0.08
C ARG A 69 -4.98 25.51 -0.77
N ARG A 70 -6.14 25.88 -0.25
CA ARG A 70 -6.77 27.19 -0.51
C ARG A 70 -6.16 28.27 0.37
#